data_AF-A0A6H2D098-F1
#
_entry.id   AF-A0A6H2D098-F1
#
_cell.length_a   1.000
_cell.length_b   1.000
_cell.length_c   1.000
_cell.angle_alpha   90.00
_cell.angle_beta   90.00
_cell.angle_gamma   90.00
#
_symmetry.space_group_name_H-M   'P 1'
#
loop_
_entity.id
_entity.type
_entity.pdbx_description
1 polymer ?
#
loop_
_entity_poly.entity_id
_entity_poly.type
_entity_poly.pdbx_seq_one_letter_code
_entity_poly.pdbx_strand_id
1 'polypeptide(L)' 'MGLEVGWYLRFAKSDTIEALVSTKAADQVRHEEHIFPDWNFEFEDREDHVAARMTRKKPLYDKE' A
#
# COMPACT_ATOMS: atom_id res chain seq x y z
N MET A 1 19.89 15.39 6.50
CA MET A 1 19.84 14.42 5.39
C MET A 1 19.25 13.15 5.97
N GLY A 2 17.95 12.90 5.73
CA GLY A 2 17.23 11.77 6.33
C GLY A 2 17.57 10.46 5.64
N LEU A 3 17.75 9.39 6.40
CA LEU A 3 18.02 8.05 5.89
C LEU A 3 16.73 7.50 5.26
N GLU A 4 16.67 7.40 3.93
CA GLU A 4 15.59 6.70 3.24
C GLU A 4 15.89 5.20 3.26
N VAL A 5 15.04 4.42 3.93
CA VAL A 5 15.15 2.96 3.96
C VAL A 5 14.03 2.40 3.08
N GLY A 6 14.39 1.93 1.88
CA GLY A 6 13.47 1.24 0.99
C GLY A 6 13.36 -0.25 1.32
N TRP A 7 12.15 -0.74 1.56
CA TRP A 7 11.88 -2.17 1.76
C TRP A 7 11.19 -2.72 0.51
N TYR A 8 11.69 -3.83 -0.04
CA TYR A 8 11.06 -4.52 -1.16
C TYR A 8 10.26 -5.72 -0.65
N LEU A 9 8.94 -5.59 -0.58
CA LEU A 9 8.05 -6.70 -0.27
C LEU A 9 7.70 -7.45 -1.57
N ARG A 10 8.16 -8.69 -1.69
CA ARG A 10 7.72 -9.58 -2.77
C ARG A 10 6.41 -10.25 -2.35
N PHE A 11 5.29 -9.68 -2.76
CA PHE A 11 3.99 -10.32 -2.58
C PHE A 11 3.83 -11.53 -3.52
N ALA A 12 2.92 -12.44 -3.18
CA ALA A 12 2.43 -13.45 -4.12
C ALA A 12 1.87 -12.76 -5.38
N LYS A 13 1.71 -13.51 -6.48
CA LYS A 13 1.06 -13.00 -7.71
C LYS A 13 -0.40 -12.63 -7.39
N SER A 14 -0.60 -11.41 -6.93
CA SER A 14 -1.87 -10.89 -6.41
C SER A 14 -2.06 -9.47 -6.95
N ASP A 15 -3.30 -9.17 -7.29
CA ASP A 15 -3.72 -7.83 -7.66
C ASP A 15 -4.12 -6.97 -6.45
N THR A 16 -4.13 -7.57 -5.26
CA THR A 16 -4.46 -6.93 -3.98
C THR A 16 -3.31 -7.10 -2.99
N ILE A 17 -2.98 -6.02 -2.31
CA ILE A 17 -2.01 -5.97 -1.21
C ILE A 17 -2.68 -5.34 0.00
N GLU A 18 -2.50 -5.95 1.16
CA GLU A 18 -2.97 -5.41 2.44
C GLU A 18 -1.78 -5.21 3.38
N ALA A 19 -1.70 -4.04 3.99
CA ALA A 19 -0.63 -3.67 4.89
C ALA A 19 -1.18 -2.99 6.15
N LEU A 20 -0.62 -3.34 7.30
CA LEU A 20 -0.83 -2.61 8.55
C LEU A 20 0.33 -1.64 8.73
N VAL A 21 0.02 -0.36 8.61
CA VAL A 21 1.01 0.72 8.60
C VAL A 21 0.97 1.42 9.95
N SER A 22 2.12 1.62 10.60
CA SER A 22 2.15 2.42 11.83
C SER A 22 1.64 3.84 11.56
N THR A 23 0.94 4.45 12.51
CA THR A 23 0.41 5.82 12.38
C THR A 23 1.48 6.85 12.02
N LYS A 24 2.72 6.67 12.49
CA LYS A 24 3.88 7.53 12.17
C LYS A 24 4.29 7.49 10.70
N ALA A 25 4.01 6.39 10.00
CA ALA A 25 4.36 6.18 8.60
C ALA A 25 3.14 6.30 7.66
N ALA A 26 1.94 6.54 8.20
CA ALA A 26 0.70 6.57 7.44
C ALA A 26 0.73 7.65 6.34
N ASP A 27 1.26 8.84 6.64
CA ASP A 27 1.34 9.94 5.67
C ASP A 27 2.28 9.61 4.50
N GLN A 28 3.32 8.83 4.73
CA GLN A 28 4.19 8.35 3.66
C GLN A 28 3.44 7.38 2.74
N VAL A 29 2.68 6.44 3.30
CA VAL A 29 1.92 5.48 2.48
C VAL A 29 0.76 6.16 1.75
N ARG A 30 0.11 7.15 2.36
CA ARG A 30 -0.90 7.98 1.67
C ARG A 30 -0.31 8.75 0.49
N HIS A 31 0.95 9.19 0.59
CA HIS A 31 1.61 9.89 -0.52
C HIS A 31 1.80 8.98 -1.75
N GLU A 32 1.96 7.67 -1.56
CA GLU A 32 2.11 6.69 -2.65
C GLU A 32 0.89 6.63 -3.57
N GLU A 33 -0.30 7.00 -3.08
CA GLU A 33 -1.52 7.10 -3.91
C GLU A 33 -1.32 8.04 -5.10
N HIS A 34 -0.57 9.13 -4.91
CA HIS A 34 -0.26 10.08 -5.97
C HIS A 34 0.82 9.58 -6.93
N ILE A 35 1.65 8.63 -6.50
CA ILE A 35 2.78 8.10 -7.28
C ILE A 35 2.31 6.94 -8.18
N PHE A 36 1.34 6.14 -7.73
CA PHE A 36 0.89 4.94 -8.42
C PHE A 36 -0.56 5.05 -8.94
N PRO A 37 -0.81 5.78 -10.05
CA PRO A 37 -2.16 6.03 -10.57
C PRO A 37 -2.87 4.77 -11.09
N ASP A 38 -2.15 3.69 -11.35
CA ASP A 38 -2.71 2.41 -11.81
C ASP A 38 -3.27 1.54 -10.66
N TRP A 39 -3.17 2.02 -9.42
CA TRP A 39 -3.67 1.36 -8.22
C TRP A 39 -4.75 2.21 -7.56
N ASN A 40 -5.67 1.54 -6.88
CA ASN A 40 -6.62 2.13 -5.95
C ASN A 40 -6.09 1.90 -4.54
N PHE A 41 -6.14 2.94 -3.70
CA PHE A 41 -5.72 2.88 -2.31
C PHE A 41 -6.94 3.14 -1.43
N GLU A 42 -7.14 2.30 -0.43
CA GLU A 42 -8.15 2.44 0.62
C GLU A 42 -7.44 2.44 1.97
N PHE A 43 -7.79 3.38 2.84
CA PHE A 43 -7.18 3.53 4.16
C PHE A 43 -8.26 3.50 5.23
N GLU A 44 -8.06 2.68 6.26
CA GLU A 44 -8.90 2.63 7.45
C GLU A 44 -8.03 2.94 8.67
N ASP A 45 -8.29 4.08 9.31
CA ASP A 45 -7.62 4.47 10.55
C ASP A 45 -8.12 3.61 11.73
N ARG A 46 -7.19 2.99 12.44
CA ARG A 46 -7.44 2.24 13.70
C ARG A 46 -6.62 2.87 14.83
N GLU A 47 -6.86 2.43 16.07
CA GLU A 47 -6.28 3.07 17.26
C GLU A 47 -4.73 3.11 17.26
N ASP A 48 -4.07 2.06 16.76
CA ASP A 48 -2.62 1.90 16.80
C ASP A 48 -1.95 1.84 15.41
N HIS A 49 -2.72 1.70 14.34
CA HIS A 49 -2.24 1.57 12.96
C HIS A 49 -3.27 2.03 11.94
N VAL A 50 -2.83 2.16 10.69
CA VAL A 50 -3.69 2.38 9.52
C VAL A 50 -3.65 1.11 8.68
N ALA A 51 -4.82 0.54 8.42
CA ALA A 51 -4.95 -0.54 7.46
C ALA A 51 -5.00 0.07 6.05
N ALA A 52 -4.02 -0.25 5.22
CA ALA A 52 -3.94 0.17 3.83
C ALA A 52 -4.23 -1.04 2.92
N ARG A 53 -5.27 -0.92 2.09
CA ARG A 53 -5.58 -1.88 1.03
C ARG A 53 -5.27 -1.23 -0.32
N MET A 54 -4.48 -1.93 -1.13
CA MET A 54 -4.02 -1.46 -2.42
C MET A 54 -4.43 -2.47 -3.49
N THR A 55 -5.21 -2.04 -4.47
CA THR A 55 -5.76 -2.92 -5.50
C THR A 55 -5.41 -2.38 -6.88
N ARG A 56 -4.89 -3.21 -7.78
CA ARG A 56 -4.65 -2.81 -9.18
C ARG A 56 -5.97 -2.47 -9.87
N LYS A 57 -6.03 -1.32 -10.55
CA LYS A 57 -7.19 -0.95 -11.39
C LYS A 57 -7.37 -1.90 -12.57
N LYS A 58 -6.26 -2.39 -13.12
CA LYS A 58 -6.22 -3.41 -14.17
C LYS A 58 -5.60 -4.68 -13.59
N PRO A 59 -6.42 -5.67 -13.22
CA PRO A 59 -5.93 -6.93 -12.70
C PRO A 59 -5.02 -7.65 -13.71
N LEU A 60 -3.92 -8.21 -13.24
CA LEU A 60 -2.96 -8.99 -14.04
C LEU A 60 -3.01 -10.48 -13.72
N TYR A 61 -3.50 -10.82 -12.53
CA TYR A 61 -3.54 -12.17 -11.99
C TYR A 61 -4.97 -12.67 -11.73
N ASP A 62 -5.97 -11.94 -12.24
CA ASP A 62 -7.39 -12.29 -12.25
C ASP A 62 -7.67 -13.51 -13.13
N LYS A 63 -7.23 -14.68 -12.65
CA LYS A 63 -7.60 -16.02 -13.11
C LYS A 63 -7.41 -17.02 -11.97
N GLU A 64 -8.49 -17.30 -11.25
CA GLU A 64 -8.92 -18.69 -11.02
C GLU A 64 -10.37 -18.84 -11.47
#